data_AF-A0A0K8PIG3-F1
#
_entry.id   AF-A0A0K8PIG3-F1
#
_cell.length_a   1.000
_cell.length_b   1.000
_cell.length_c   1.000
_cell.angle_alpha   90.00
_cell.angle_beta   90.00
_cell.angle_gamma   90.00
#
_symmetry.space_group_name_H-M   'P 1'
#
loop_
_entity.id
_entity.type
_entity.pdbx_description
1 polymer ?
#
loop_
_entity_poly.entity_id
_entity_poly.type
_entity_poly.pdbx_seq_one_letter_code
_entity_poly.pdbx_strand_id
1 'polypeptide(L)'
;MHGWMNARAEALRRIRHSLRDVPGSERDEDVPVPRDCSYGVTPPPGSTEAVDLLTERLADYGASVRLVSEGDVTATIARSVDSRRSVVVPEGFPPAWRSALGPERVLTDVPRLPVAELMPQRW
;
A
#
# COMPACT_ATOMS: atom_id res chain seq x y z
N MET A 1 5.09 -4.60 -31.50
CA MET A 1 4.01 -4.05 -30.65
C MET A 1 2.70 -3.97 -31.43
N HIS A 2 1.91 -5.04 -31.51
CA HIS A 2 0.58 -5.05 -32.16
C HIS A 2 -0.41 -6.02 -31.47
N GLY A 3 0.06 -6.91 -30.57
CA GLY A 3 -0.79 -7.86 -29.84
C GLY A 3 -1.54 -7.28 -28.64
N TRP A 4 -0.98 -6.28 -27.94
CA TRP A 4 -1.57 -5.72 -26.72
C TRP A 4 -2.80 -4.83 -26.98
N MET A 5 -2.76 -4.04 -28.06
CA MET A 5 -3.93 -3.28 -28.52
C MET A 5 -5.07 -4.22 -28.94
N ASN A 6 -4.75 -5.36 -29.56
CA ASN A 6 -5.75 -6.35 -29.96
C ASN A 6 -6.35 -7.08 -28.74
N ALA A 7 -5.52 -7.52 -27.79
CA ALA A 7 -6.00 -8.18 -26.56
C ALA A 7 -6.93 -7.28 -25.73
N ARG A 8 -6.56 -6.00 -25.53
CA ARG A 8 -7.41 -5.02 -24.85
C ARG A 8 -8.71 -4.76 -25.62
N ALA A 9 -8.62 -4.58 -26.94
CA ALA A 9 -9.80 -4.34 -27.78
C ALA A 9 -10.77 -5.54 -27.75
N GLU A 10 -10.24 -6.76 -27.80
CA GLU A 10 -11.00 -8.00 -27.72
C GLU A 10 -11.66 -8.18 -26.34
N ALA A 11 -10.93 -7.91 -25.25
CA ALA A 11 -11.50 -7.93 -23.90
C ALA A 11 -12.65 -6.91 -23.76
N LEU A 12 -12.45 -5.66 -24.19
CA LEU A 12 -13.49 -4.63 -24.16
C LEU A 12 -14.66 -4.95 -25.10
N ARG A 13 -14.43 -5.65 -26.21
CA ARG A 13 -15.49 -6.12 -27.10
C ARG A 13 -16.35 -7.17 -26.40
N ARG A 14 -15.74 -8.14 -25.71
CA ARG A 14 -16.46 -9.16 -24.94
C ARG A 14 -17.23 -8.57 -23.77
N ILE A 15 -16.62 -7.70 -22.97
CA ILE A 15 -17.29 -7.00 -21.86
C ILE A 15 -18.51 -6.23 -22.37
N ARG A 16 -18.37 -5.42 -23.43
CA ARG A 16 -19.50 -4.69 -24.02
C ARG A 16 -20.58 -5.61 -24.60
N HIS A 17 -20.20 -6.77 -25.13
CA HIS A 17 -21.17 -7.74 -25.63
C HIS A 17 -21.99 -8.37 -24.50
N SER A 18 -21.35 -8.70 -23.38
CA SER A 18 -21.98 -9.26 -22.18
C SER A 18 -22.85 -8.28 -21.40
N LEU A 19 -22.78 -6.98 -21.70
CA LEU A 19 -23.59 -5.94 -21.05
C LEU A 19 -24.75 -5.44 -21.94
N ARG A 20 -25.02 -6.08 -23.08
CA ARG A 20 -26.05 -5.61 -24.04
C ARG A 20 -27.48 -5.69 -23.51
N ASP A 21 -27.69 -6.59 -22.57
CA ASP A 21 -28.92 -6.91 -21.87
C ASP A 21 -29.11 -6.06 -20.59
N VAL A 22 -28.09 -5.28 -20.19
CA VAL A 22 -28.16 -4.35 -19.07
C VAL A 22 -28.72 -3.00 -19.55
N PRO A 23 -29.87 -2.53 -19.04
CA PRO A 23 -30.41 -1.22 -19.36
C PRO A 23 -29.43 -0.11 -18.96
N GLY A 24 -29.22 0.90 -19.82
CA GLY A 24 -28.32 2.02 -19.50
C GLY A 24 -28.78 2.92 -18.33
N SER A 25 -30.00 2.70 -17.82
CA SER A 25 -30.55 3.34 -16.63
C SER A 25 -30.33 2.53 -15.34
N GLU A 26 -29.88 1.28 -15.45
CA GLU A 26 -29.58 0.43 -14.29
C GLU A 26 -28.41 1.02 -13.51
N ARG A 27 -28.60 1.18 -12.21
CA ARG A 27 -27.61 1.70 -11.26
C ARG A 27 -27.18 0.59 -10.31
N ASP A 28 -26.02 0.77 -9.68
CA ASP A 28 -25.50 -0.15 -8.67
C ASP A 28 -26.51 -0.40 -7.53
N GLU A 29 -27.39 0.57 -7.24
CA GLU A 29 -28.43 0.46 -6.22
C GLU A 29 -29.63 -0.43 -6.63
N ASP A 30 -29.86 -0.64 -7.93
CA ASP A 30 -30.99 -1.39 -8.46
C ASP A 30 -30.79 -2.91 -8.34
N VAL A 31 -29.54 -3.34 -8.18
CA VAL A 31 -29.16 -4.74 -7.98
C VAL A 31 -28.77 -4.93 -6.51
N PRO A 32 -29.63 -5.53 -5.67
CA PRO A 32 -29.27 -5.82 -4.29
C PRO A 32 -28.16 -6.87 -4.28
N VAL A 33 -26.93 -6.42 -4.05
CA VAL A 33 -25.79 -7.29 -3.79
C VAL A 33 -25.85 -7.69 -2.31
N PRO A 34 -26.10 -8.97 -1.97
CA PRO A 34 -26.00 -9.41 -0.59
C PRO A 34 -24.57 -9.16 -0.10
N ARG A 35 -24.41 -8.19 0.81
CA ARG A 35 -23.12 -7.89 1.43
C ARG A 35 -22.80 -8.83 2.59
N ASP A 36 -23.56 -9.92 2.69
CA ASP A 36 -23.29 -11.08 3.54
C ASP A 36 -22.10 -11.90 3.03
N CYS A 37 -21.25 -11.30 2.17
CA CYS A 37 -19.90 -11.74 1.93
C CYS A 37 -19.25 -11.91 3.30
N SER A 38 -19.22 -13.15 3.79
CA SER A 38 -18.40 -13.54 4.91
C SER A 38 -16.98 -13.22 4.49
N TYR A 39 -16.48 -12.06 4.91
CA TYR A 39 -15.05 -11.91 5.13
C TYR A 39 -14.71 -13.14 5.97
N GLY A 40 -13.95 -14.07 5.40
CA GLY A 40 -13.59 -15.31 6.09
C GLY A 40 -13.15 -14.97 7.52
N VAL A 41 -13.40 -15.88 8.46
CA VAL A 41 -13.20 -15.67 9.91
C VAL A 41 -12.01 -14.75 10.14
N THR A 42 -12.31 -13.49 10.47
CA THR A 42 -11.26 -12.50 10.70
C THR A 42 -10.51 -12.96 11.95
N PRO A 43 -9.21 -13.23 11.85
CA PRO A 43 -8.45 -13.66 13.02
C PRO A 43 -8.57 -12.61 14.14
N PRO A 44 -8.61 -13.02 15.41
CA PRO A 44 -8.67 -12.08 16.52
C PRO A 44 -7.53 -11.05 16.46
N PRO A 45 -7.76 -9.78 16.83
CA PRO A 45 -6.70 -8.77 16.86
C PRO A 45 -5.51 -9.24 17.70
N GLY A 46 -4.30 -9.16 17.15
CA GLY A 46 -3.06 -9.55 17.82
C GLY A 46 -2.78 -11.06 17.86
N SER A 47 -3.64 -11.89 17.26
CA SER A 47 -3.35 -13.32 17.09
C SER A 47 -2.22 -13.56 16.07
N THR A 48 -1.52 -14.69 16.19
CA THR A 48 -0.49 -15.10 15.22
C THR A 48 -1.08 -15.22 13.82
N GLU A 49 -2.30 -15.75 13.71
CA GLU A 49 -3.03 -15.90 12.46
C GLU A 49 -3.33 -14.54 11.81
N ALA A 50 -3.62 -13.50 12.60
CA ALA A 50 -3.78 -12.13 12.10
C ALA A 50 -2.46 -11.58 11.53
N VAL A 51 -1.35 -11.84 12.21
CA VAL A 51 -0.01 -11.36 11.80
C VAL A 51 0.45 -12.08 10.53
N ASP A 52 0.21 -13.38 10.43
CA ASP A 52 0.54 -14.19 9.25
C ASP A 52 -0.27 -13.72 8.03
N LEU A 53 -1.59 -13.54 8.21
CA LEU A 53 -2.46 -13.00 7.16
C LEU A 53 -2.02 -11.61 6.72
N LEU A 54 -1.71 -10.70 7.65
CA LEU A 54 -1.20 -9.36 7.33
C LEU A 54 0.11 -9.44 6.53
N THR A 55 1.01 -10.32 6.94
CA THR A 55 2.31 -10.51 6.29
C THR A 55 2.14 -10.99 4.85
N GLU A 56 1.27 -11.98 4.62
CA GLU A 56 0.94 -12.48 3.29
C GLU A 56 0.36 -11.36 2.41
N ARG A 57 -0.64 -10.62 2.90
CA ARG A 57 -1.28 -9.56 2.12
C ARG A 57 -0.33 -8.41 1.77
N LEU A 58 0.57 -8.05 2.69
CA LEU A 58 1.61 -7.05 2.43
C LEU A 58 2.62 -7.55 1.38
N ALA A 59 3.01 -8.81 1.44
CA ALA A 59 3.90 -9.42 0.45
C ALA A 59 3.26 -9.48 -0.94
N ASP A 60 1.97 -9.82 -1.04
CA ASP A 60 1.20 -9.81 -2.29
C ASP A 60 1.15 -8.40 -2.93
N TYR A 61 1.16 -7.35 -2.12
CA TYR A 61 1.22 -5.96 -2.59
C TYR A 61 2.65 -5.52 -2.99
N GLY A 62 3.65 -6.39 -2.81
CA GLY A 62 5.05 -6.10 -3.10
C GLY A 62 5.79 -5.38 -1.97
N ALA A 63 5.21 -5.31 -0.77
CA ALA A 63 5.91 -4.78 0.40
C ALA A 63 6.91 -5.81 0.97
N SER A 64 7.99 -5.31 1.57
CA SER A 64 8.91 -6.13 2.37
C SER A 64 8.48 -6.10 3.84
N VAL A 65 8.27 -7.27 4.44
CA VAL A 65 7.86 -7.40 5.84
C VAL A 65 9.01 -7.98 6.67
N ARG A 66 9.21 -7.46 7.88
CA ARG A 66 10.16 -7.98 8.86
C ARG A 66 9.47 -8.13 10.21
N LEU A 67 9.40 -9.35 10.72
CA LEU A 67 9.03 -9.63 12.11
C LEU A 67 10.25 -9.44 12.99
N VAL A 68 10.12 -8.60 14.02
CA VAL A 68 11.21 -8.25 14.93
C VAL A 68 10.68 -8.19 16.36
N SER A 69 11.56 -8.43 17.33
CA SER A 69 11.24 -8.21 18.74
C SER A 69 11.08 -6.71 19.01
N GLU A 70 10.37 -6.35 20.08
CA GLU A 70 10.18 -4.96 20.49
C GLU A 70 11.53 -4.22 20.68
N GLY A 71 12.54 -4.89 21.25
CA GLY A 71 13.87 -4.33 21.44
C GLY A 71 14.64 -4.05 20.14
N ASP A 72 14.30 -4.75 19.06
CA ASP A 72 14.98 -4.64 17.76
C ASP A 72 14.32 -3.66 16.79
N VAL A 73 13.13 -3.12 17.13
CA VAL A 73 12.37 -2.23 16.25
C VAL A 73 13.19 -1.00 15.86
N THR A 74 13.77 -0.31 16.84
CA THR A 74 14.56 0.92 16.62
C THR A 74 15.71 0.68 15.65
N ALA A 75 16.50 -0.38 15.88
CA ALA A 75 17.62 -0.74 15.01
C ALA A 75 17.16 -1.15 13.61
N THR A 76 16.02 -1.82 13.51
CA THR A 76 15.46 -2.24 12.22
C THR A 76 14.95 -1.06 11.40
N ILE A 77 14.30 -0.07 12.02
CA ILE A 77 13.89 1.17 11.35
C ILE A 77 15.10 1.91 10.81
N ALA A 78 16.15 2.11 11.61
CA ALA A 78 17.39 2.75 11.19
C ALA A 78 18.00 2.07 9.96
N ARG A 79 18.16 0.73 10.01
CA ARG A 79 18.68 -0.07 8.88
C ARG A 79 17.80 0.02 7.63
N SER A 80 16.49 0.18 7.79
CA SER A 80 15.54 0.25 6.66
C SER A 80 15.76 1.47 5.77
N VAL A 81 16.35 2.53 6.33
CA VAL A 81 16.59 3.79 5.63
C VAL A 81 18.07 4.16 5.50
N ASP A 82 18.99 3.30 5.92
CA ASP A 82 20.43 3.61 5.98
C ASP A 82 21.04 3.93 4.61
N SER A 83 20.53 3.29 3.55
CA SER A 83 20.91 3.57 2.16
C SER A 83 20.24 4.81 1.57
N ARG A 84 19.35 5.48 2.31
CA ARG A 84 18.61 6.66 1.85
C ARG A 84 19.34 7.92 2.29
N ARG A 85 19.56 8.83 1.35
CA ARG A 85 20.14 10.15 1.64
C ARG A 85 19.21 11.06 2.42
N SER A 86 17.91 10.93 2.18
CA SER A 86 16.90 11.74 2.84
C SER A 86 15.66 10.93 3.19
N VAL A 87 15.06 11.27 4.33
CA VAL A 87 13.82 10.70 4.85
C VAL A 87 12.92 11.81 5.37
N VAL A 88 11.61 11.58 5.28
CA VAL A 88 10.59 12.45 5.86
C VAL A 88 10.00 11.73 7.08
N VAL A 89 9.91 12.43 8.19
CA VAL A 89 9.41 11.92 9.47
C VAL A 89 8.16 12.70 9.85
N PRO A 90 6.99 12.04 9.93
CA PRO A 90 5.75 12.73 10.25
C PRO A 90 5.69 13.17 11.71
N GLU A 91 4.79 14.12 12.01
CA GLU A 91 4.44 14.44 13.40
C GLU A 91 3.97 13.18 14.15
N GLY A 92 4.38 13.04 15.42
CA GLY A 92 4.05 11.87 16.24
C GLY A 92 4.95 10.65 16.01
N PHE A 93 5.95 10.72 15.11
CA PHE A 93 6.92 9.63 14.97
C PHE A 93 7.75 9.48 16.26
N PRO A 94 7.87 8.25 16.82
CA PRO A 94 8.50 8.04 18.13
C PRO A 94 9.92 8.63 18.23
N PRO A 95 10.23 9.44 19.27
CA PRO A 95 11.55 10.07 19.42
C PRO A 95 12.69 9.07 19.47
N ALA A 96 12.49 7.91 20.12
CA ALA A 96 13.50 6.85 20.21
C ALA A 96 13.87 6.29 18.82
N TRP A 97 12.91 6.20 17.90
CA TRP A 97 13.15 5.73 16.54
C TRP A 97 13.76 6.82 15.68
N ARG A 98 13.30 8.06 15.84
CA ARG A 98 13.84 9.23 15.12
C ARG A 98 15.32 9.44 15.40
N SER A 99 15.73 9.35 16.66
CA SER A 99 17.13 9.56 17.07
C SER A 99 18.09 8.50 16.53
N ALA A 100 17.59 7.35 16.09
CA ALA A 100 18.41 6.28 15.51
C ALA A 100 18.58 6.39 13.98
N LEU A 101 17.93 7.35 13.33
CA LEU A 101 18.00 7.51 11.87
C LEU A 101 19.37 8.05 11.44
N GLY A 102 20.07 7.31 10.58
CA GLY A 102 21.35 7.69 9.96
C GLY A 102 21.33 8.53 8.66
N PRO A 103 20.19 8.77 7.96
CA PRO A 103 20.18 9.62 6.76
C PRO A 103 20.69 11.04 7.00
N GLU A 104 21.42 11.58 6.03
CA GLU A 104 21.98 12.94 6.05
C GLU A 104 20.89 14.02 6.23
N ARG A 105 19.72 13.81 5.62
CA ARG A 105 18.62 14.78 5.62
C ARG A 105 17.33 14.17 6.17
N VAL A 106 16.97 14.56 7.40
CA VAL A 106 15.70 14.20 8.05
C VAL A 106 14.75 15.40 8.03
N LEU A 107 13.66 15.28 7.27
CA LEU A 107 12.62 16.31 7.12
C LEU A 107 11.40 16.00 7.98
N THR A 108 10.54 17.00 8.15
CA THR A 108 9.20 16.89 8.75
C THR A 108 8.16 17.08 7.65
N ASP A 109 7.01 16.40 7.74
CA ASP A 109 5.90 16.59 6.80
C ASP A 109 5.00 17.80 7.16
N VAL A 110 5.28 18.47 8.29
CA VAL A 110 4.61 19.70 8.74
C VAL A 110 5.58 20.88 8.69
N PRO A 111 5.23 21.99 7.99
CA PRO A 111 4.11 22.10 7.05
C PRO A 111 4.31 21.19 5.82
N ARG A 112 3.24 20.92 5.06
CA ARG A 112 3.28 20.02 3.89
C ARG A 112 4.48 20.35 3.00
N LEU A 113 5.37 19.38 2.83
CA LEU A 113 6.53 19.53 1.96
C LEU A 113 6.09 19.72 0.50
N PRO A 114 6.68 20.69 -0.22
CA PRO A 114 6.46 20.81 -1.66
C PRO A 114 7.10 19.62 -2.37
N VAL A 115 6.53 19.22 -3.51
CA VAL A 115 7.02 18.08 -4.32
C VAL A 115 8.51 18.22 -4.68
N ALA A 116 8.98 19.45 -4.90
CA ALA A 116 10.39 19.74 -5.20
C ALA A 116 11.37 19.30 -4.10
N GLU A 117 10.93 19.23 -2.85
CA GLU A 117 11.74 18.74 -1.72
C GLU A 117 11.71 17.22 -1.59
N LEU A 118 10.74 16.54 -2.21
CA LEU A 118 10.65 15.08 -2.25
C LEU A 118 11.42 14.48 -3.43
N MET A 119 11.70 15.28 -4.47
CA MET A 119 12.45 14.82 -5.63
C MET A 119 13.95 14.76 -5.30
N PRO A 120 14.68 13.74 -5.78
CA PRO A 120 16.12 13.66 -5.62
C PRO A 120 16.77 14.90 -6.21
N GLN A 121 17.41 15.70 -5.36
CA GLN A 121 18.14 16.89 -5.76
C GLN A 121 19.41 16.42 -6.48
N ARG A 122 19.38 16.49 -7.82
CA ARG A 122 20.50 16.34 -8.75
C ARG A 122 20.86 14.90 -9.17
N TRP A 123 20.62 14.60 -10.45
CA TRP A 123 21.38 13.63 -11.25
C TRP A 123 22.65 14.30 -11.78
#